data_AF-A0A653CLZ5-F1
#
_entry.id   AF-A0A653CLZ5-F1
#
_cell.length_a   1.000
_cell.length_b   1.000
_cell.length_c   1.000
_cell.angle_alpha   90.00
_cell.angle_beta   90.00
_cell.angle_gamma   90.00
#
_symmetry.space_group_name_H-M   'P 1'
#
loop_
_entity.id
_entity.type
_entity.pdbx_description
1 polymer ?
#
loop_
_entity_poly.entity_id
_entity_poly.type
_entity_poly.pdbx_seq_one_letter_code
_entity_poly.pdbx_strand_id
1 'polypeptide(L)'
;MVPVIGGYSEETRVPVLSQVQPNVQFSDEQIAQITANIRKPKQKTPSGFLAAFAISRFVISLVKGIRGHKDVFECAYVPSKVHPEAKYLTTLVQLGIHGVSKNFGLQELTDYEQCMFDNAVTCLAADITKGETYTGTESQCPRAKKEKI
;
A
#
# COMPACT_ATOMS: atom_id res chain seq x y z
N MET A 1 4.64 -13.28 6.43
CA MET A 1 4.49 -12.31 5.32
C MET A 1 5.00 -10.97 5.82
N VAL A 2 5.69 -10.19 4.98
CA VAL A 2 6.04 -8.80 5.29
C VAL A 2 4.94 -7.91 4.70
N PRO A 3 4.20 -7.14 5.51
CA PRO A 3 3.28 -6.14 4.99
C PRO A 3 4.02 -5.07 4.18
N VAL A 4 3.46 -4.70 3.03
CA VAL A 4 3.97 -3.60 2.20
C VAL A 4 2.84 -2.61 2.01
N ILE A 5 3.07 -1.37 2.40
CA ILE A 5 2.10 -0.27 2.33
C ILE A 5 2.59 0.81 1.36
N GLY A 6 1.75 1.84 1.14
CA GLY A 6 2.06 2.94 0.23
C GLY A 6 1.65 2.66 -1.21
N GLY A 7 2.58 2.79 -2.16
CA GLY A 7 2.38 2.54 -3.60
C GLY A 7 3.28 1.44 -4.16
N TYR A 8 3.35 1.36 -5.50
CA TYR A 8 4.11 0.32 -6.20
C TYR A 8 5.49 0.78 -6.71
N SER A 9 5.77 2.09 -6.81
CA SER A 9 7.07 2.60 -7.29
C SER A 9 8.18 2.46 -6.23
N GLU A 10 9.44 2.66 -6.63
CA GLU A 10 10.61 2.59 -5.73
C GLU A 10 10.48 3.59 -4.57
N GLU A 11 9.93 4.77 -4.86
CA GLU A 11 9.78 5.88 -3.92
C GLU A 11 8.57 5.69 -2.99
N THR A 12 7.55 4.96 -3.44
CA THR A 12 6.26 4.83 -2.73
C THR A 12 6.10 3.49 -2.01
N ARG A 13 6.95 2.50 -2.27
CA ARG A 13 6.88 1.18 -1.64
C ARG A 13 7.47 1.20 -0.23
N VAL A 14 6.67 0.87 0.78
CA VAL A 14 7.10 0.89 2.18
C VAL A 14 6.97 -0.50 2.80
N PRO A 15 8.06 -1.28 2.92
CA PRO A 15 8.03 -2.52 3.67
C PRO A 15 7.95 -2.22 5.18
N VAL A 16 6.99 -2.83 5.86
CA VAL A 16 6.80 -2.69 7.32
C VAL A 16 7.36 -3.94 8.00
N LEU A 17 8.67 -3.92 8.26
CA LEU A 17 9.40 -5.05 8.85
C LEU A 17 9.05 -5.25 10.32
N SER A 18 8.67 -4.18 11.02
CA SER A 18 8.19 -4.24 12.41
C SER A 18 6.93 -5.09 12.58
N GLN A 19 6.17 -5.29 11.50
CA GLN A 19 4.90 -6.04 11.49
C GLN A 19 5.02 -7.41 10.79
N VAL A 20 6.25 -7.94 10.65
CA VAL A 20 6.46 -9.24 10.02
C VAL A 20 5.86 -10.38 10.86
N GLN A 21 5.30 -11.38 10.18
CA GLN A 21 4.77 -12.60 10.81
C GLN A 21 5.42 -13.86 10.20
N PRO A 22 6.00 -14.78 11.01
CA PRO A 22 6.18 -14.68 12.47
C PRO A 22 7.09 -13.50 12.86
N ASN A 23 6.98 -13.03 14.11
CA ASN A 23 7.79 -11.91 14.60
C ASN A 23 9.28 -12.29 14.58
N VAL A 24 10.08 -11.46 13.90
CA VAL A 24 11.53 -11.60 13.77
C VAL A 24 12.16 -10.24 14.05
N GLN A 25 13.19 -10.22 14.89
CA GLN A 25 13.99 -9.03 15.11
C GLN A 25 15.15 -8.99 14.11
N PHE A 26 15.35 -7.82 13.52
CA PHE A 26 16.42 -7.55 12.58
C PHE A 26 17.35 -6.48 13.17
N SER A 27 18.64 -6.53 12.84
CA SER A 27 19.53 -5.39 13.11
C SER A 27 19.23 -4.23 12.17
N ASP A 28 19.65 -3.01 12.53
CA ASP A 28 19.46 -1.82 11.69
C ASP A 28 20.09 -2.00 10.30
N GLU A 29 21.24 -2.66 10.22
CA GLU A 29 21.90 -3.01 8.96
C GLU A 29 21.04 -3.95 8.10
N GLN A 30 20.43 -4.95 8.71
CA GLN A 30 19.51 -5.87 8.02
C GLN A 30 18.25 -5.15 7.56
N ILE A 31 17.67 -4.29 8.41
CA ILE A 31 16.50 -3.47 8.07
C ILE A 31 16.79 -2.62 6.84
N ALA A 32 17.93 -1.91 6.83
CA ALA A 32 18.33 -1.06 5.71
C ALA A 32 18.54 -1.87 4.42
N GLN A 33 19.25 -3.01 4.51
CA GLN A 33 19.50 -3.88 3.35
C GLN A 33 18.22 -4.48 2.77
N ILE A 34 17.34 -5.03 3.62
CA ILE A 34 16.07 -5.63 3.20
C ILE A 34 15.18 -4.55 2.57
N THR A 35 15.06 -3.40 3.23
CA THR A 35 14.29 -2.26 2.72
C THR A 35 14.78 -1.82 1.34
N ALA A 36 16.09 -1.64 1.18
CA ALA A 36 16.69 -1.24 -0.09
C ALA A 36 16.41 -2.27 -1.20
N ASN A 37 16.55 -3.56 -0.91
CA ASN A 37 16.27 -4.64 -1.86
C ASN A 37 14.78 -4.70 -2.27
N ILE A 38 13.87 -4.44 -1.33
CA ILE A 38 12.43 -4.43 -1.60
C ILE A 38 12.04 -3.20 -2.43
N ARG A 39 12.56 -2.01 -2.10
CA ARG A 39 12.24 -0.76 -2.81
C ARG A 39 12.86 -0.72 -4.20
N LYS A 40 14.13 -1.11 -4.30
CA LYS A 40 14.93 -1.10 -5.53
C LYS A 40 15.39 -2.52 -5.89
N PRO A 41 14.47 -3.37 -6.41
CA PRO A 41 14.86 -4.69 -6.86
C PRO A 41 15.86 -4.59 -8.02
N LYS A 42 16.80 -5.54 -8.08
CA LYS A 42 17.82 -5.60 -9.16
C LYS A 42 17.19 -5.64 -10.56
N GLN A 43 16.02 -6.26 -10.68
CA GLN A 43 15.20 -6.22 -11.89
C GLN A 43 14.06 -5.23 -11.67
N LYS A 44 14.03 -4.14 -12.45
CA LYS A 44 13.00 -3.10 -12.36
C LYS A 44 11.61 -3.63 -12.67
N THR A 45 11.52 -4.58 -13.59
CA THR A 45 10.30 -5.32 -13.91
C THR A 45 10.40 -6.73 -13.34
N PRO A 46 9.40 -7.20 -12.60
CA PRO A 46 9.33 -8.61 -12.24
C PRO A 46 9.36 -9.45 -13.52
N SER A 47 10.00 -10.61 -13.48
CA SER A 47 9.87 -11.58 -14.58
C SER A 47 8.39 -11.91 -14.77
N GLY A 48 7.98 -12.20 -16.02
CA GLY A 48 6.58 -12.52 -16.32
C GLY A 48 6.02 -13.65 -15.45
N PHE A 49 6.87 -14.62 -15.08
CA PHE A 49 6.53 -15.71 -14.17
C PHE A 49 6.26 -15.24 -12.73
N LEU A 50 7.12 -14.38 -12.18
CA LEU A 50 6.92 -13.84 -10.82
C LEU A 50 5.65 -12.98 -10.73
N ALA A 51 5.40 -12.16 -11.75
CA ALA A 51 4.17 -11.38 -11.85
C ALA A 51 2.93 -12.29 -11.94
N ALA A 52 2.97 -13.30 -12.81
CA ALA A 52 1.88 -14.26 -12.96
C ALA A 52 1.58 -15.01 -11.65
N PHE A 53 2.62 -15.40 -10.90
CA PHE A 53 2.46 -16.02 -9.59
C PHE A 53 1.80 -15.07 -8.58
N ALA A 54 2.27 -13.82 -8.49
CA ALA A 54 1.72 -12.83 -7.57
C ALA A 54 0.24 -12.51 -7.87
N ILE A 55 -0.10 -12.29 -9.14
CA ILE A 55 -1.48 -12.06 -9.60
C ILE A 55 -2.34 -13.28 -9.28
N SER A 56 -1.86 -14.49 -9.61
CA SER A 56 -2.60 -15.74 -9.35
C SER A 56 -2.89 -15.91 -7.87
N ARG A 57 -1.91 -15.64 -6.99
CA ARG A 57 -2.09 -15.67 -5.54
C ARG A 57 -3.18 -14.68 -5.09
N PHE A 58 -3.11 -13.42 -5.55
CA PHE A 58 -4.10 -12.41 -5.18
C PHE A 58 -5.51 -12.77 -5.65
N VAL A 59 -5.65 -13.26 -6.89
CA VAL A 59 -6.94 -13.71 -7.44
C VAL A 59 -7.50 -14.90 -6.65
N ILE A 60 -6.66 -15.86 -6.25
CA ILE A 60 -7.08 -16.98 -5.40
C ILE A 60 -7.60 -16.46 -4.05
N SER A 61 -6.91 -15.50 -3.43
CA SER A 61 -7.38 -14.86 -2.19
C SER A 61 -8.73 -14.16 -2.40
N LEU A 62 -8.89 -13.39 -3.50
CA LEU A 62 -10.17 -12.75 -3.83
C LEU A 62 -11.30 -13.78 -4.00
N VAL A 63 -11.07 -14.88 -4.72
CA VAL A 63 -12.05 -15.96 -4.89
C VAL A 63 -12.40 -16.61 -3.54
N LYS A 64 -11.44 -16.82 -2.65
CA LYS A 64 -11.72 -17.32 -1.30
C LYS A 64 -12.63 -16.36 -0.51
N GLY A 65 -12.35 -15.05 -0.59
CA GLY A 65 -13.19 -14.02 0.02
C GLY A 65 -14.62 -14.03 -0.52
N ILE A 66 -14.78 -14.11 -1.86
CA ILE A 66 -16.09 -14.21 -2.53
C ILE A 66 -16.85 -15.47 -2.09
N ARG A 67 -16.15 -16.59 -1.88
CA ARG A 67 -16.73 -17.84 -1.38
C ARG A 67 -17.06 -17.83 0.11
N GLY A 68 -16.86 -16.72 0.81
CA GLY A 68 -17.18 -16.58 2.23
C GLY A 68 -16.17 -17.22 3.19
N HIS A 69 -14.95 -17.51 2.72
CA HIS A 69 -13.87 -17.89 3.63
C HIS A 69 -13.59 -16.73 4.58
N LYS A 70 -13.43 -17.04 5.87
CA LYS A 70 -13.03 -16.06 6.88
C LYS A 70 -11.53 -15.77 6.78
N ASP A 71 -11.13 -14.62 7.31
CA ASP A 71 -9.72 -14.29 7.57
C ASP A 71 -8.82 -14.32 6.33
N VAL A 72 -9.36 -13.86 5.19
CA VAL A 72 -8.59 -13.68 3.95
C VAL A 72 -8.04 -12.25 3.90
N PHE A 73 -6.74 -12.10 4.11
CA PHE A 73 -6.07 -10.80 4.15
C PHE A 73 -5.04 -10.65 3.02
N GLU A 74 -5.01 -9.48 2.40
CA GLU A 74 -4.00 -9.10 1.41
C GLU A 74 -3.64 -7.62 1.56
N CYS A 75 -2.44 -7.23 1.13
CA CYS A 75 -2.11 -5.82 0.92
C CYS A 75 -2.61 -5.41 -0.46
N ALA A 76 -3.47 -4.39 -0.55
CA ALA A 76 -4.07 -3.97 -1.81
C ALA A 76 -4.13 -2.44 -1.93
N TYR A 77 -3.80 -1.92 -3.11
CA TYR A 77 -3.94 -0.51 -3.46
C TYR A 77 -5.40 -0.21 -3.79
N VAL A 78 -6.08 0.48 -2.87
CA VAL A 78 -7.52 0.72 -2.92
C VAL A 78 -7.86 2.16 -2.54
N PRO A 79 -9.06 2.67 -2.86
CA PRO A 79 -9.53 3.93 -2.30
C PRO A 79 -9.42 3.91 -0.77
N SER A 80 -8.82 4.95 -0.20
CA SER A 80 -8.45 4.98 1.21
C SER A 80 -8.68 6.36 1.80
N LYS A 81 -9.00 6.39 3.09
CA LYS A 81 -9.12 7.61 3.92
C LYS A 81 -8.06 7.65 5.04
N VAL A 82 -7.07 6.76 4.94
CA VAL A 82 -6.06 6.55 5.98
C VAL A 82 -5.10 7.74 6.09
N HIS A 83 -4.81 8.40 4.97
CA HIS A 83 -4.02 9.62 4.94
C HIS A 83 -4.77 10.68 4.12
N PRO A 84 -4.88 11.94 4.59
CA PRO A 84 -5.68 12.98 3.92
C PRO A 84 -5.21 13.30 2.50
N GLU A 85 -3.91 13.16 2.22
CA GLU A 85 -3.32 13.48 0.92
C GLU A 85 -3.28 12.30 -0.07
N ALA A 86 -3.53 11.07 0.39
CA ALA A 86 -3.48 9.87 -0.44
C ALA A 86 -4.86 9.24 -0.59
N LYS A 87 -5.61 9.66 -1.62
CA LYS A 87 -6.95 9.14 -1.94
C LYS A 87 -6.98 7.63 -2.21
N TYR A 88 -5.84 7.08 -2.63
CA TYR A 88 -5.63 5.65 -2.85
C TYR A 88 -4.36 5.25 -2.11
N LEU A 89 -4.38 4.10 -1.45
CA LEU A 89 -3.24 3.64 -0.65
C LEU A 89 -3.23 2.12 -0.52
N THR A 90 -2.04 1.53 -0.57
CA THR A 90 -1.85 0.12 -0.21
C THR A 90 -1.82 -0.01 1.30
N THR A 91 -2.76 -0.79 1.82
CA THR A 91 -2.88 -1.12 3.25
C THR A 91 -3.34 -2.57 3.38
N LEU A 92 -3.26 -3.12 4.59
CA LEU A 92 -3.81 -4.46 4.83
C LEU A 92 -5.35 -4.40 4.76
N VAL A 93 -5.93 -5.25 3.92
CA VAL A 93 -7.39 -5.35 3.75
C VAL A 93 -7.86 -6.77 3.99
N GLN A 94 -9.07 -6.91 4.50
CA GLN A 94 -9.79 -8.18 4.54
C GLN A 94 -10.74 -8.28 3.36
N LEU A 95 -10.64 -9.39 2.63
CA LEU A 95 -11.51 -9.72 1.51
C LEU A 95 -12.72 -10.50 2.00
N GLY A 96 -13.89 -10.20 1.45
CA GLY A 96 -15.16 -10.87 1.74
C GLY A 96 -16.03 -10.99 0.49
N ILE A 97 -17.31 -11.33 0.71
CA ILE A 97 -18.24 -11.69 -0.37
C ILE A 97 -18.49 -10.57 -1.39
N HIS A 98 -18.26 -9.32 -1.01
CA HIS A 98 -18.45 -8.12 -1.83
C HIS A 98 -17.13 -7.37 -2.12
N GLY A 99 -15.99 -8.06 -2.09
CA GLY A 99 -14.67 -7.46 -2.29
C GLY A 99 -14.02 -7.04 -0.97
N VAL A 100 -13.49 -5.81 -0.88
CA VAL A 100 -12.87 -5.31 0.35
C VAL A 100 -13.93 -5.12 1.42
N SER A 101 -13.90 -5.95 2.45
CA SER A 101 -14.83 -5.91 3.58
C SER A 101 -14.37 -4.98 4.70
N LYS A 102 -13.06 -4.88 4.93
CA LYS A 102 -12.45 -4.00 5.93
C LYS A 102 -11.07 -3.56 5.48
N ASN A 103 -10.76 -2.29 5.70
CA ASN A 103 -9.41 -1.74 5.60
C ASN A 103 -8.85 -1.54 7.02
N PHE A 104 -7.68 -2.09 7.31
CA PHE A 104 -7.05 -2.02 8.64
C PHE A 104 -6.19 -0.77 8.84
N GLY A 105 -6.02 0.05 7.80
CA GLY A 105 -5.25 1.28 7.86
C GLY A 105 -3.76 1.07 8.06
N LEU A 106 -3.12 2.07 8.68
CA LEU A 106 -1.74 1.95 9.14
C LEU A 106 -1.72 1.23 10.47
N GLN A 107 -0.82 0.26 10.58
CA GLN A 107 -0.44 -0.32 11.86
C GLN A 107 0.60 0.60 12.53
N GLU A 108 1.02 0.25 13.75
CA GLU A 108 2.13 0.94 14.39
C GLU A 108 3.39 0.82 13.53
N LEU A 109 3.98 1.97 13.22
CA LEU A 109 5.21 2.10 12.45
C LEU A 109 6.34 2.55 13.38
N THR A 110 7.54 2.07 13.11
CA THR A 110 8.76 2.64 13.71
C THR A 110 9.05 4.01 13.11
N ASP A 111 9.88 4.84 13.76
CA ASP A 111 10.28 6.14 13.23
C ASP A 111 10.89 6.05 11.82
N TYR A 112 11.66 4.98 11.56
CA TYR A 112 12.24 4.70 10.24
C TYR A 112 11.16 4.43 9.18
N GLU A 113 10.18 3.59 9.50
CA GLU A 113 9.07 3.25 8.61
C GLU A 113 8.11 4.44 8.41
N GLN A 114 7.86 5.23 9.46
CA GLN A 114 7.02 6.43 9.40
C GLN A 114 7.65 7.48 8.50
N CYS A 115 8.93 7.80 8.69
CA CYS A 115 9.66 8.73 7.82
C CYS A 115 9.63 8.28 6.35
N MET A 116 9.76 6.97 6.12
CA MET A 116 9.65 6.40 4.78
C MET A 116 8.23 6.52 4.20
N PHE A 117 7.22 6.32 5.03
CA PHE A 117 5.81 6.46 4.65
C PHE A 117 5.44 7.91 4.30
N ASP A 118 5.87 8.89 5.09
CA ASP A 118 5.58 10.30 4.85
C ASP A 118 6.17 10.78 3.51
N ASN A 119 7.39 10.35 3.21
CA ASN A 119 8.03 10.58 1.90
C ASN A 119 7.25 9.90 0.77
N ALA A 120 6.82 8.64 0.97
CA ALA A 120 6.05 7.89 -0.01
C ALA A 120 4.70 8.56 -0.32
N VAL A 121 4.00 9.08 0.68
CA VAL A 121 2.72 9.78 0.52
C VAL A 121 2.85 11.01 -0.36
N THR A 122 3.93 11.79 -0.18
CA THR A 122 4.17 13.00 -1.00
C THR A 122 4.28 12.65 -2.49
N CYS A 123 5.05 11.61 -2.82
CA CYS A 123 5.16 11.12 -4.20
C CYS A 123 3.84 10.53 -4.71
N LEU A 124 3.16 9.75 -3.86
CA LEU A 124 1.90 9.08 -4.21
C LEU A 124 0.78 10.07 -4.52
N ALA A 125 0.68 11.19 -3.79
CA ALA A 125 -0.29 12.24 -4.06
C ALA A 125 -0.12 12.85 -5.46
N ALA A 126 1.13 13.05 -5.89
CA ALA A 126 1.43 13.52 -7.24
C ALA A 126 1.06 12.48 -8.31
N ASP A 127 1.38 11.20 -8.09
CA ASP A 127 1.04 10.10 -9.01
C ASP A 127 -0.47 9.92 -9.14
N ILE A 128 -1.22 10.00 -8.03
CA ILE A 128 -2.69 9.95 -8.02
C ILE A 128 -3.26 11.11 -8.83
N THR A 129 -2.79 12.34 -8.58
CA THR A 129 -3.25 13.53 -9.28
C THR A 129 -3.04 13.37 -10.79
N LYS A 130 -1.85 12.90 -11.20
CA LYS A 130 -1.55 12.63 -12.60
C LYS A 130 -2.53 11.63 -13.22
N GLY A 131 -2.86 10.56 -12.51
CA GLY A 131 -3.85 9.57 -12.95
C GLY A 131 -5.26 10.16 -13.10
N GLU A 132 -5.73 10.91 -12.10
CA GLU A 132 -7.03 11.56 -12.09
C GLU A 132 -7.18 12.62 -13.20
N THR A 133 -6.13 13.42 -13.43
CA THR A 133 -6.10 14.42 -14.50
C THR A 133 -6.15 13.76 -15.87
N TYR A 134 -5.44 12.65 -16.07
CA TYR A 134 -5.47 11.91 -17.33
C TYR A 134 -6.88 11.43 -17.70
N THR A 135 -7.67 11.01 -16.70
CA THR A 135 -9.05 10.55 -16.89
C THR A 135 -10.10 11.67 -16.87
N GLY A 136 -9.71 12.92 -16.62
CA GLY A 136 -10.62 14.06 -16.51
C GLY A 136 -11.47 14.08 -15.23
N THR A 137 -11.15 13.24 -14.25
CA THR A 137 -11.86 13.13 -12.97
C THR A 137 -11.19 14.01 -11.92
N GLU A 138 -11.30 15.34 -12.04
CA GLU A 138 -10.94 16.22 -10.92
C GLU A 138 -11.97 16.08 -9.80
N SER A 139 -11.68 15.21 -8.83
CA SER A 139 -12.47 15.14 -7.60
C SER A 139 -12.14 16.37 -6.75
N GLN A 140 -12.97 17.41 -6.83
CA GLN A 140 -12.88 18.60 -5.97
C GLN A 140 -13.02 18.18 -4.50
N CYS A 141 -11.93 18.29 -3.74
CA CYS A 141 -12.00 18.33 -2.28
C CYS A 141 -12.67 19.67 -1.89
N PRO A 142 -13.75 19.69 -1.07
CA PRO A 142 -14.40 20.94 -0.70
C PRO A 142 -13.42 21.79 0.12
N ARG A 143 -12.84 22.82 -0.51
CA ARG A 143 -12.06 23.84 0.21
C ARG A 143 -13.01 24.59 1.14
N ALA A 144 -12.70 24.56 2.44
CA ALA A 144 -13.38 25.37 3.43
C ALA A 144 -13.41 26.85 2.97
N LYS A 145 -14.61 27.42 2.88
CA LYS A 145 -14.80 28.84 2.56
C LYS A 145 -14.13 29.66 3.66
N LYS A 146 -13.05 30.37 3.33
CA LYS A 146 -12.58 31.47 4.18
C LYS A 146 -13.51 32.66 3.95
N GLU A 147 -14.34 32.96 4.94
CA GLU A 147 -15.10 34.20 5.02
C GLU A 147 -14.13 35.39 5.01
N LYS A 148 -14.34 36.33 4.08
CA LYS A 148 -13.64 37.61 4.05
C LYS A 148 -14.33 38.55 5.03
N ILE A 149 -13.56 39.07 5.98
CA ILE A 149 -13.80 40.38 6.61
C ILE A 149 -13.33 41.45 5.63
#